data_AF-A0A1H4L9S5-F1
#
_entry.id   AF-A0A1H4L9S5-F1
#
_cell.length_a   1.000
_cell.length_b   1.000
_cell.length_c   1.000
_cell.angle_alpha   90.00
_cell.angle_beta   90.00
_cell.angle_gamma   90.00
#
_symmetry.space_group_name_H-M   'P 1'
#
loop_
_entity.id
_entity.type
_entity.pdbx_description
1 polymer ?
#
loop_
_entity_poly.entity_id
_entity_poly.type
_entity_poly.pdbx_seq_one_letter_code
_entity_poly.pdbx_strand_id
1 'polypeptide(L)' 'MRTMTIDQYNKLTQRMTYASSEAKGKIIFMHDVILSTPPNCAVIHKNGNGLDNRRENLELVKLID' A
#
# COMPACT_ATOMS: atom_id res chain seq x y z
N MET A 1 10.84 9.50 3.24
CA MET A 1 9.52 8.84 3.36
C MET A 1 8.48 9.95 3.49
N ARG A 2 7.49 9.97 2.59
CA ARG A 2 6.41 10.95 2.60
C ARG A 2 5.45 10.69 3.77
N THR A 3 4.84 11.75 4.30
CA THR A 3 3.80 11.64 5.34
C THR A 3 2.44 11.96 4.73
N MET A 4 1.38 11.26 5.16
CA MET A 4 0.01 11.47 4.72
C MET A 4 -0.97 11.25 5.86
N THR A 5 -2.07 12.00 5.88
CA THR A 5 -3.19 11.66 6.77
C THR A 5 -3.90 10.40 6.28
N ILE A 6 -4.61 9.71 7.18
CA ILE A 6 -5.42 8.53 6.82
C ILE A 6 -6.46 8.89 5.74
N ASP A 7 -7.10 10.05 5.84
CA ASP A 7 -8.08 10.52 4.85
C ASP A 7 -7.45 10.72 3.46
N GLN A 8 -6.25 11.31 3.39
CA GLN A 8 -5.53 11.47 2.12
C GLN A 8 -5.19 10.12 1.50
N TYR A 9 -4.73 9.16 2.31
CA TYR A 9 -4.41 7.81 1.85
C TYR A 9 -5.65 7.10 1.30
N ASN A 10 -6.77 7.14 2.05
CA ASN A 10 -8.02 6.51 1.65
C ASN A 10 -8.55 7.11 0.34
N LYS A 11 -8.55 8.44 0.19
CA LYS A 11 -8.99 9.10 -1.06
C LYS A 11 -8.19 8.65 -2.28
N LEU A 12 -6.87 8.43 -2.13
CA LEU A 12 -6.02 7.97 -3.24
C LEU A 12 -6.24 6.49 -3.58
N THR A 13 -6.59 5.65 -2.61
CA THR A 13 -6.54 4.18 -2.75
C THR A 13 -7.91 3.51 -2.79
N GLN A 14 -9.00 4.18 -2.41
CA GLN A 14 -10.34 3.61 -2.22
C GLN A 14 -10.95 2.89 -3.44
N ARG A 15 -10.43 3.10 -4.66
CA ARG A 15 -10.91 2.45 -5.90
C ARG A 15 -9.91 1.46 -6.51
N MET A 16 -8.81 1.18 -5.81
CA MET A 16 -7.76 0.34 -6.35
C MET A 16 -8.05 -1.14 -6.09
N THR A 17 -7.72 -1.97 -7.08
CA THR A 17 -7.66 -3.43 -6.92
C THR A 17 -6.22 -3.82 -6.67
N TYR A 18 -5.99 -4.74 -5.74
CA TYR A 18 -4.66 -5.20 -5.37
C TYR A 18 -4.52 -6.70 -5.56
N ALA A 19 -3.30 -7.12 -5.90
CA ALA A 19 -2.90 -8.52 -5.79
C ALA A 19 -2.80 -8.90 -4.31
N SER A 20 -3.59 -9.87 -3.90
CA SER A 20 -3.61 -10.38 -2.52
C SER A 20 -3.75 -11.89 -2.48
N SER A 21 -3.40 -12.47 -1.34
CA SER A 21 -3.68 -13.86 -0.99
C SER A 21 -4.18 -13.91 0.44
N GLU A 22 -4.99 -14.92 0.75
CA GLU A 22 -5.28 -15.25 2.14
C GLU A 22 -4.24 -16.24 2.66
N ALA A 23 -3.72 -15.99 3.86
CA ALA A 23 -2.91 -16.96 4.59
C ALA A 23 -3.18 -16.84 6.09
N LYS A 24 -3.42 -17.98 6.76
CA LYS A 24 -3.71 -18.04 8.20
C LYS A 24 -4.84 -17.10 8.63
N GLY A 25 -5.90 -16.99 7.81
CA GLY A 25 -7.05 -16.12 8.07
C GLY A 25 -6.78 -14.61 7.96
N LYS A 26 -5.67 -14.21 7.32
CA LYS A 26 -5.34 -12.82 7.05
C LYS A 26 -5.16 -12.59 5.56
N ILE A 27 -5.64 -11.45 5.08
CA ILE A 27 -5.32 -10.96 3.74
C ILE A 27 -3.90 -10.40 3.78
N ILE A 28 -3.06 -10.86 2.84
CA ILE A 28 -1.71 -10.37 2.63
C ILE A 28 -1.66 -9.73 1.25
N PHE A 29 -1.25 -8.46 1.18
CA PHE A 29 -1.07 -7.76 -0.08
C PHE A 29 0.35 -7.95 -0.62
N MET A 30 0.47 -8.12 -1.94
CA MET A 30 1.77 -8.32 -2.58
C MET A 30 2.73 -7.13 -2.35
N HIS A 31 2.22 -5.90 -2.40
CA HIS A 31 3.02 -4.70 -2.18
C HIS A 31 3.59 -4.62 -0.75
N ASP A 32 2.88 -5.12 0.26
CA ASP A 32 3.36 -5.16 1.63
C ASP A 32 4.50 -6.15 1.82
N VAL A 33 4.43 -7.30 1.14
CA VAL A 33 5.50 -8.30 1.16
C VAL A 33 6.77 -7.75 0.52
N ILE A 34 6.64 -7.08 -0.64
CA ILE A 34 7.79 -6.54 -1.40
C ILE A 34 8.55 -5.48 -0.61
N LEU A 35 7.83 -4.62 0.13
CA LEU A 35 8.42 -3.51 0.88
C LEU A 35 8.65 -3.81 2.35
N SER A 36 8.13 -4.94 2.87
CA SER A 36 8.16 -5.25 4.31
C SER A 36 7.60 -4.08 5.13
N THR A 37 6.39 -3.64 4.77
CA THR A 37 5.75 -2.42 5.29
C THR A 37 5.78 -2.38 6.82
N PRO A 38 6.41 -1.36 7.44
CA PRO A 38 6.44 -1.23 8.89
C PRO A 38 5.07 -0.89 9.49
N PRO A 39 4.85 -1.14 10.79
CA PRO A 39 3.71 -0.59 11.52
C PRO A 39 3.66 0.94 11.36
N ASN A 40 2.46 1.50 11.16
CA ASN A 40 2.20 2.93 10.89
C ASN A 40 2.63 3.45 9.51
N CYS A 41 3.00 2.56 8.59
CA CYS A 41 3.23 2.90 7.20
C CYS A 41 2.19 2.22 6.29
N ALA A 42 2.03 2.75 5.10
CA ALA A 42 1.26 2.15 4.02
C ALA A 42 2.03 2.27 2.70
N VAL A 43 1.53 1.61 1.66
CA VAL A 43 2.13 1.65 0.31
C VAL A 43 1.20 2.36 -0.66
N ILE A 44 1.74 3.27 -1.45
CA ILE A 44 1.06 3.85 -2.61
C ILE A 44 1.69 3.35 -3.91
N HIS A 45 0.87 3.25 -4.96
CA HIS A 45 1.31 2.92 -6.32
C HIS A 45 1.36 4.21 -7.14
N LYS A 46 2.56 4.62 -7.57
CA LYS A 46 2.80 5.93 -8.21
C LYS A 46 1.97 6.13 -9.46
N ASN A 47 1.73 5.07 -10.23
CA ASN A 47 0.96 5.11 -11.47
C ASN A 47 -0.56 4.89 -11.27
N GLY A 48 -1.04 4.71 -10.04
CA GLY A 48 -2.46 4.44 -9.76
C GLY A 48 -2.95 3.04 -10.16
N ASN A 49 -2.06 2.14 -10.58
CA ASN A 49 -2.39 0.74 -10.88
C ASN A 49 -1.99 -0.17 -9.71
N GLY A 50 -2.96 -0.64 -8.93
CA GLY A 50 -2.72 -1.48 -7.75
C GLY A 50 -2.27 -2.91 -8.06
N LEU A 51 -2.25 -3.30 -9.35
CA LEU A 51 -1.70 -4.59 -9.79
C LEU A 51 -0.23 -4.48 -10.23
N ASP A 52 0.29 -3.27 -10.44
CA ASP A 52 1.69 -3.04 -10.79
C ASP A 52 2.57 -2.99 -9.54
N ASN A 53 3.00 -4.17 -9.10
CA ASN A 53 3.77 -4.38 -7.88
C ASN A 53 5.30 -4.27 -8.09
N ARG A 54 5.77 -3.71 -9.21
CA ARG A 54 7.20 -3.48 -9.42
C ARG A 54 7.73 -2.50 -8.37
N ARG A 55 8.90 -2.80 -7.77
CA ARG A 55 9.44 -2.03 -6.64
C ARG A 55 9.58 -0.54 -6.97
N GLU A 56 9.94 -0.19 -8.19
CA GLU A 56 10.05 1.20 -8.65
C GLU A 56 8.71 1.96 -8.69
N ASN A 57 7.57 1.25 -8.79
CA ASN A 57 6.23 1.81 -8.76
C ASN A 57 5.67 2.01 -7.34
N LEU A 58 6.28 1.38 -6.34
CA LEU A 58 5.81 1.42 -4.95
C LEU A 58 6.52 2.53 -4.16
N GLU A 59 5.81 3.14 -3.22
CA GLU A 59 6.36 4.10 -2.27
C GLU A 59 5.77 3.90 -0.87
N LEU A 60 6.64 3.84 0.15
CA LEU A 60 6.23 3.84 1.55
C LEU A 60 5.83 5.25 1.98
N VAL A 61 4.66 5.35 2.60
CA VAL A 61 4.15 6.57 3.22
C VAL A 61 3.92 6.33 4.71
N LYS A 62 4.30 7.29 5.54
CA LYS A 62 3.98 7.30 6.97
C LYS A 62 2.58 7.84 7.15
N LEU A 63 1.72 7.08 7.83
CA LEU A 63 0.38 7.54 8.17
C LEU A 63 0.43 8.35 9.46
N ILE A 64 -0.30 9.46 9.47
CA ILE A 64 -0.58 10.28 10.65
C ILE A 64 -2.09 10.45 10.79
N ASP A 65 -2.55 10.61 12.04
CA ASP A 65 -3.93 10.94 12.36
C ASP A 65 -4.28 12.38 11.92
#